data_AF-A0A9P1HI61-F1
#
_entry.id   AF-A0A9P1HI61-F1
#
_cell.length_a   1.000
_cell.length_b   1.000
_cell.length_c   1.000
_cell.angle_alpha   90.00
_cell.angle_beta   90.00
_cell.angle_gamma   90.00
#
_symmetry.space_group_name_H-M   'P 1'
#
loop_
_entity.id
_entity.type
_entity.pdbx_description
1 polymer ?
#
loop_
_entity_poly.entity_id
_entity_poly.type
_entity_poly.pdbx_seq_one_letter_code
_entity_poly.pdbx_strand_id
1 'polypeptide(L)'
;MANEFGDFFRSIPLITRHWFAASIIFPLLGRIGLLPAQWMYLDWNLIAYKFQFWRPITSLVYYPLSPQTGFHWLIMIYFLYQYSKSLEEGTYAGRPADYLFMLLVNWIVCTGLCLALGSYFMLEPMVISVLYVWCQLNKETIVSFWFGTRFKALYLPWVLCGVNAVLRGSGFVELLGILIGHTYYFLAFKYPEDHDGAQLISTPSFLVDMLPHQVGGVHGMAGAQPEARRAPAQPRRHAWGEGRPLGQ
;
A
#
# COMPACT_ATOMS: atom_id res chain seq x y z
N MET A 1 16.08 -28.23 2.37
CA MET A 1 15.19 -28.20 1.18
C MET A 1 13.70 -28.14 1.49
N ALA A 2 13.07 -29.07 2.24
CA ALA A 2 11.61 -28.99 2.49
C ALA A 2 11.13 -27.76 3.30
N ASN A 3 12.04 -27.07 4.00
CA ASN A 3 11.69 -25.90 4.84
C ASN A 3 12.08 -24.54 4.23
N GLU A 4 12.94 -24.47 3.22
CA GLU A 4 13.46 -23.19 2.68
C GLU A 4 12.36 -22.35 2.02
N PHE A 5 11.43 -22.99 1.32
CA PHE A 5 10.28 -22.31 0.72
C PHE A 5 9.30 -21.81 1.79
N GLY A 6 9.05 -22.63 2.83
CA GLY A 6 8.20 -22.24 3.94
C GLY A 6 8.80 -21.07 4.72
N ASP A 7 10.11 -21.09 4.93
CA ASP A 7 10.85 -20.04 5.63
C ASP A 7 10.88 -18.74 4.79
N PHE A 8 11.11 -18.84 3.47
CA PHE A 8 10.97 -17.71 2.55
C PHE A 8 9.56 -17.12 2.59
N PHE A 9 8.52 -17.95 2.46
CA PHE A 9 7.14 -17.47 2.46
C PHE A 9 6.76 -16.82 3.80
N ARG A 10 7.23 -17.37 4.92
CA ARG A 10 7.03 -16.78 6.26
C ARG A 10 7.79 -15.49 6.46
N SER A 11 8.90 -15.28 5.75
CA SER A 11 9.65 -14.01 5.78
C SER A 11 8.92 -12.84 5.11
N ILE A 12 7.89 -13.13 4.31
CA ILE A 12 7.07 -12.10 3.67
C ILE A 12 6.08 -11.55 4.72
N PRO A 13 5.95 -10.21 4.84
CA PRO A 13 4.97 -9.56 5.70
C PRO A 13 3.54 -10.05 5.45
N LEU A 14 2.72 -10.00 6.49
CA LEU A 14 1.39 -10.63 6.52
C LEU A 14 0.52 -10.23 5.31
N ILE A 15 0.34 -8.95 5.04
CA ILE A 15 -0.64 -8.49 4.03
C ILE A 15 -0.09 -8.74 2.62
N THR A 16 1.16 -8.34 2.39
CA THR A 16 1.89 -8.59 1.14
C THR A 16 1.89 -10.07 0.78
N ARG A 17 2.11 -10.95 1.77
CA ARG A 17 2.16 -12.40 1.57
C ARG A 17 0.85 -12.97 1.02
N HIS A 18 -0.29 -12.58 1.59
CA HIS A 18 -1.59 -13.07 1.15
C HIS A 18 -1.95 -12.53 -0.23
N TRP A 19 -1.70 -11.23 -0.47
CA TRP A 19 -1.98 -10.64 -1.78
C TRP A 19 -1.08 -11.21 -2.89
N PHE A 20 0.22 -11.40 -2.60
CA PHE A 20 1.16 -12.07 -3.49
C PHE A 20 0.75 -13.51 -3.80
N ALA A 21 0.43 -14.31 -2.78
CA ALA A 21 0.01 -15.69 -2.95
C ALA A 21 -1.28 -15.79 -3.79
N ALA A 22 -2.27 -14.95 -3.50
CA ALA A 22 -3.52 -14.91 -4.27
C ALA A 22 -3.27 -14.53 -5.73
N SER A 23 -2.42 -13.54 -5.99
CA SER A 23 -2.07 -13.09 -7.35
C SER A 23 -1.27 -14.12 -8.15
N ILE A 24 -0.77 -15.17 -7.50
CA ILE A 24 -0.16 -16.33 -8.16
C ILE A 24 -1.17 -17.46 -8.35
N ILE A 25 -1.87 -17.82 -7.29
CA ILE A 25 -2.76 -18.98 -7.27
C ILE A 25 -3.94 -18.77 -8.23
N PHE A 26 -4.63 -17.63 -8.17
CA PHE A 26 -5.84 -17.41 -8.96
C PHE A 26 -5.59 -17.40 -10.48
N PRO A 27 -4.54 -16.71 -11.00
CA PRO A 27 -4.23 -16.77 -12.43
C PRO A 27 -3.80 -18.16 -12.90
N LEU A 28 -3.05 -18.92 -12.09
CA LEU A 28 -2.67 -20.30 -12.40
C LEU A 28 -3.88 -21.24 -12.42
N LEU A 29 -4.76 -21.13 -11.43
CA LEU A 29 -6.04 -21.87 -11.38
C LEU A 29 -6.92 -21.57 -12.61
N GLY A 30 -6.95 -20.31 -13.04
CA GLY A 30 -7.62 -19.92 -14.28
C GLY A 30 -6.97 -20.53 -15.53
N ARG A 31 -5.63 -20.61 -15.58
CA ARG A 31 -4.89 -21.16 -16.73
C ARG A 31 -5.10 -22.67 -16.91
N ILE A 32 -5.25 -23.42 -15.82
CA ILE A 32 -5.54 -24.86 -15.85
C ILE A 32 -7.02 -25.17 -16.05
N GLY A 33 -7.88 -24.15 -16.12
CA GLY A 33 -9.31 -24.29 -16.37
C GLY A 33 -10.15 -24.67 -15.14
N LEU A 34 -9.59 -24.64 -13.92
CA LEU A 34 -10.35 -24.90 -12.70
C LEU A 34 -11.25 -23.72 -12.33
N LEU A 35 -10.86 -22.49 -12.69
CA LEU A 35 -11.66 -21.29 -12.48
C LEU A 35 -12.03 -20.66 -13.82
N PRO A 36 -13.33 -20.52 -14.14
CA PRO A 36 -13.75 -19.86 -15.37
C PRO A 36 -13.40 -18.36 -15.29
N ALA A 37 -12.62 -17.89 -16.26
CA ALA A 37 -12.20 -16.48 -16.37
C ALA A 37 -13.40 -15.50 -16.36
N GLN A 38 -14.58 -15.99 -16.78
CA GLN A 38 -15.82 -15.22 -16.82
C GLN A 38 -16.31 -14.76 -15.43
N TRP A 39 -15.88 -15.44 -14.37
CA TRP A 39 -16.27 -15.10 -13.00
C TRP A 39 -15.35 -14.05 -12.38
N MET A 40 -14.25 -13.72 -13.06
CA MET A 40 -13.13 -12.97 -12.50
C MET A 40 -12.98 -11.57 -13.11
N TYR A 41 -13.70 -11.27 -14.20
CA TYR A 41 -13.72 -9.92 -14.75
C TYR A 41 -14.75 -9.04 -14.03
N LEU A 42 -14.42 -7.76 -13.95
CA LEU A 42 -15.27 -6.72 -13.41
C LEU A 42 -16.31 -6.29 -14.45
N ASP A 43 -17.59 -6.29 -14.09
CA ASP A 43 -18.69 -5.84 -14.95
C ASP A 43 -19.82 -5.24 -14.13
N TRP A 44 -20.24 -4.03 -14.52
CA TRP A 44 -21.26 -3.28 -13.81
C TRP A 44 -22.61 -3.97 -13.81
N ASN A 45 -23.04 -4.52 -14.94
CA ASN A 45 -24.36 -5.13 -15.07
C ASN A 45 -24.47 -6.37 -14.18
N LEU A 46 -23.40 -7.15 -14.07
CA LEU A 46 -23.35 -8.34 -13.23
C LEU A 46 -23.32 -8.00 -11.73
N ILE A 47 -22.70 -6.87 -11.36
CA ILE A 47 -22.70 -6.39 -9.98
C ILE A 47 -24.08 -5.81 -9.61
N ALA A 48 -24.61 -4.89 -10.42
CA ALA A 48 -25.83 -4.15 -10.10
C ALA A 48 -27.11 -4.96 -10.28
N TYR A 49 -27.22 -5.76 -11.36
CA TYR A 49 -28.46 -6.49 -11.68
C TYR A 49 -28.43 -7.96 -11.26
N LYS A 50 -27.25 -8.55 -11.03
CA LYS A 50 -27.12 -9.96 -10.61
C LYS A 50 -26.48 -10.14 -9.22
N PHE A 51 -26.23 -9.06 -8.50
CA PHE A 51 -25.71 -9.06 -7.12
C PHE A 51 -24.42 -9.86 -6.93
N GLN A 52 -23.52 -9.86 -7.93
CA GLN A 52 -22.27 -10.62 -7.89
C GLN A 52 -21.16 -9.82 -7.19
N PHE A 53 -21.29 -9.62 -5.88
CA PHE A 53 -20.41 -8.76 -5.06
C PHE A 53 -18.96 -9.26 -4.92
N TRP A 54 -18.69 -10.53 -5.23
CA TRP A 54 -17.33 -11.07 -5.19
C TRP A 54 -16.45 -10.59 -6.35
N ARG A 55 -17.05 -10.04 -7.43
CA ARG A 55 -16.33 -9.66 -8.65
C ARG A 55 -15.17 -8.68 -8.43
N PRO A 56 -15.36 -7.56 -7.69
CA PRO A 56 -14.28 -6.61 -7.41
C PRO A 56 -13.10 -7.22 -6.62
N ILE A 57 -13.36 -8.26 -5.81
CA ILE A 57 -12.33 -8.98 -5.06
C ILE A 57 -11.60 -9.95 -6.00
N THR A 58 -12.33 -10.68 -6.84
CA THR A 58 -11.70 -11.62 -7.79
C THR A 58 -10.89 -10.91 -8.88
N SER A 59 -11.35 -9.74 -9.35
CA SER A 59 -10.65 -8.94 -10.37
C SER A 59 -9.37 -8.28 -9.85
N LEU A 60 -9.26 -8.11 -8.53
CA LEU A 60 -8.06 -7.60 -7.86
C LEU A 60 -6.90 -8.59 -7.93
N VAL A 61 -7.18 -9.90 -7.82
CA VAL A 61 -6.15 -10.94 -7.74
C VAL A 61 -5.99 -11.70 -9.06
N TYR A 62 -6.97 -11.61 -9.96
CA TYR A 62 -6.93 -12.31 -11.24
C TYR A 62 -6.20 -11.54 -12.32
N TYR A 63 -5.49 -12.28 -13.16
CA TYR A 63 -4.83 -11.79 -14.36
C TYR A 63 -5.00 -12.83 -15.48
N PRO A 64 -5.40 -12.44 -16.69
CA PRO A 64 -5.60 -13.37 -17.80
C PRO A 64 -4.24 -13.90 -18.30
N LEU A 65 -3.89 -15.13 -17.90
CA LEU A 65 -2.66 -15.80 -18.31
C LEU A 65 -2.78 -16.38 -19.72
N SER A 66 -2.02 -15.80 -20.66
CA SER A 66 -1.80 -16.33 -22.00
C SER A 66 -0.29 -16.39 -22.28
N PRO A 67 0.15 -17.14 -23.31
CA PRO A 67 1.57 -17.17 -23.70
C PRO A 67 2.16 -15.78 -23.99
N GLN A 68 1.33 -14.83 -24.43
CA GLN A 68 1.74 -13.46 -24.74
C GLN A 68 1.79 -12.57 -23.50
N THR A 69 0.94 -12.82 -22.49
CA THR A 69 0.82 -11.98 -21.29
C THR A 69 1.60 -12.53 -20.08
N GLY A 70 2.11 -13.76 -20.16
CA GLY A 70 2.78 -14.43 -19.05
C GLY A 70 4.04 -13.70 -18.54
N PHE A 71 4.86 -13.16 -19.44
CA PHE A 71 6.03 -12.38 -19.03
C PHE A 71 5.64 -11.10 -18.29
N HIS A 72 4.64 -10.38 -18.81
CA HIS A 72 4.12 -9.19 -18.15
C HIS A 72 3.56 -9.50 -16.77
N TRP A 73 2.80 -10.59 -16.63
CA TRP A 73 2.32 -11.07 -15.34
C TRP A 73 3.46 -11.33 -14.34
N LEU A 74 4.55 -11.98 -14.76
CA LEU A 74 5.71 -12.19 -13.89
C LEU A 74 6.31 -10.88 -13.39
N ILE A 75 6.42 -9.87 -14.27
CA ILE A 75 6.89 -8.53 -13.90
C ILE A 75 5.92 -7.89 -12.89
N MET A 76 4.61 -8.01 -13.10
CA MET A 76 3.61 -7.49 -12.17
C MET A 76 3.70 -8.17 -10.80
N ILE A 77 3.91 -9.48 -10.75
CA ILE A 77 4.11 -10.23 -9.50
C ILE A 77 5.42 -9.84 -8.81
N TYR A 78 6.48 -9.57 -9.57
CA TYR A 78 7.74 -9.05 -9.02
C TYR A 78 7.54 -7.64 -8.42
N PHE A 79 6.91 -6.73 -9.14
CA PHE A 79 6.63 -5.37 -8.65
C PHE A 79 5.71 -5.38 -7.44
N LEU A 80 4.68 -6.21 -7.48
CA LEU A 80 3.81 -6.49 -6.35
C LEU A 80 4.66 -6.85 -5.14
N TYR A 81 5.45 -7.93 -5.22
CA TYR A 81 6.28 -8.37 -4.11
C TYR A 81 7.25 -7.27 -3.62
N GLN A 82 8.01 -6.66 -4.54
CA GLN A 82 9.07 -5.71 -4.21
C GLN A 82 8.54 -4.44 -3.51
N TYR A 83 7.53 -3.81 -4.10
CA TYR A 83 7.03 -2.51 -3.62
C TYR A 83 6.02 -2.66 -2.47
N SER A 84 5.17 -3.69 -2.51
CA SER A 84 4.27 -4.04 -1.42
C SER A 84 5.06 -4.34 -0.15
N LYS A 85 6.07 -5.21 -0.24
CA LYS A 85 6.95 -5.56 0.89
C LYS A 85 7.67 -4.32 1.42
N SER A 86 8.25 -3.51 0.54
CA SER A 86 8.97 -2.30 0.96
C SER A 86 8.09 -1.28 1.65
N LEU A 87 6.80 -1.18 1.30
CA LEU A 87 5.85 -0.31 2.00
C LEU A 87 5.46 -0.87 3.36
N GLU A 88 5.14 -2.16 3.43
CA GLU A 88 4.71 -2.81 4.68
C GLU A 88 5.83 -2.89 5.73
N GLU A 89 7.08 -3.16 5.32
CA GLU A 89 8.25 -3.20 6.21
C GLU A 89 8.91 -1.85 6.44
N GLY A 90 8.72 -0.88 5.53
CA GLY A 90 9.34 0.43 5.58
C GLY A 90 8.40 1.47 6.16
N THR A 91 7.57 2.08 5.31
CA THR A 91 6.68 3.19 5.69
C THR A 91 5.67 2.79 6.76
N TYR A 92 5.13 1.59 6.67
CA TYR A 92 4.08 1.08 7.56
C TYR A 92 4.60 0.02 8.55
N ALA A 93 5.90 0.03 8.83
CA ALA A 93 6.52 -0.87 9.80
C ALA A 93 5.77 -0.81 11.15
N GLY A 94 5.37 -1.98 11.66
CA GLY A 94 4.62 -2.10 12.92
C GLY A 94 3.16 -1.62 12.86
N ARG A 95 2.69 -1.16 11.70
CA ARG A 95 1.34 -0.59 11.49
C ARG A 95 0.61 -1.30 10.34
N PRO A 96 0.35 -2.61 10.44
CA PRO A 96 -0.27 -3.38 9.37
C PRO A 96 -1.68 -2.86 9.02
N ALA A 97 -2.43 -2.33 10.00
CA ALA A 97 -3.75 -1.73 9.75
C ALA A 97 -3.69 -0.54 8.78
N ASP A 98 -2.68 0.34 8.91
CA ASP A 98 -2.50 1.50 8.03
C ASP A 98 -2.15 1.05 6.60
N TYR A 99 -1.32 0.02 6.48
CA TYR A 99 -0.99 -0.56 5.17
C TYR A 99 -2.21 -1.21 4.50
N LEU A 100 -3.01 -1.97 5.26
CA LEU A 100 -4.24 -2.55 4.75
C LEU A 100 -5.23 -1.45 4.34
N PHE A 101 -5.34 -0.38 5.13
CA PHE A 101 -6.20 0.75 4.80
C PHE A 101 -5.77 1.44 3.50
N MET A 102 -4.47 1.65 3.28
CA MET A 102 -3.94 2.12 2.00
C MET A 102 -4.40 1.24 0.83
N LEU A 103 -4.26 -0.09 0.97
CA LEU A 103 -4.69 -1.03 -0.07
C LEU A 103 -6.21 -0.97 -0.30
N LEU A 104 -7.01 -0.83 0.76
CA LEU A 104 -8.47 -0.73 0.66
C LEU A 104 -8.90 0.56 -0.04
N VAL A 105 -8.32 1.71 0.31
CA VAL A 105 -8.63 2.98 -0.36
C VAL A 105 -8.27 2.91 -1.84
N ASN A 106 -7.05 2.44 -2.16
CA ASN A 106 -6.64 2.25 -3.56
C ASN A 106 -7.57 1.27 -4.29
N TRP A 107 -8.00 0.18 -3.65
CA TRP A 107 -8.91 -0.79 -4.25
C TRP A 107 -10.31 -0.21 -4.51
N ILE A 108 -10.85 0.60 -3.59
CA ILE A 108 -12.15 1.28 -3.77
C ILE A 108 -12.07 2.27 -4.94
N VAL A 109 -11.04 3.11 -4.97
CA VAL A 109 -10.83 4.08 -6.07
C VAL A 109 -10.61 3.35 -7.39
N CYS A 110 -9.80 2.27 -7.39
CA CYS A 110 -9.58 1.43 -8.56
C CYS A 110 -10.88 0.81 -9.06
N THR A 111 -11.73 0.29 -8.16
CA THR A 111 -13.01 -0.33 -8.53
C THR A 111 -13.91 0.69 -9.22
N GLY A 112 -14.05 1.89 -8.63
CA GLY A 112 -14.84 2.96 -9.20
C GLY A 112 -14.36 3.39 -10.59
N LEU A 113 -13.05 3.60 -10.75
CA LEU A 113 -12.46 4.01 -12.03
C LEU A 113 -12.53 2.91 -13.10
N CYS A 114 -12.26 1.66 -12.74
CA CYS A 114 -12.37 0.53 -13.66
C CYS A 114 -13.81 0.33 -14.15
N LEU A 115 -14.80 0.48 -13.26
CA LEU A 115 -16.22 0.44 -13.64
C LEU A 115 -16.61 1.60 -14.56
N ALA A 116 -16.16 2.82 -14.25
CA ALA A 116 -16.48 4.00 -15.05
C ALA A 116 -15.86 3.97 -16.45
N LEU A 117 -14.67 3.38 -16.58
CA LEU A 117 -13.90 3.36 -17.82
C LEU A 117 -13.99 2.03 -18.58
N GLY A 118 -14.76 1.06 -18.08
CA GLY A 118 -14.96 -0.24 -18.72
C GLY A 118 -13.71 -1.14 -18.72
N SER A 119 -12.85 -1.01 -17.71
CA SER A 119 -11.70 -1.90 -17.53
C SER A 119 -12.06 -3.14 -16.72
N TYR A 120 -11.69 -4.31 -17.23
CA TYR A 120 -12.14 -5.61 -16.73
C TYR A 120 -11.26 -6.20 -15.62
N PHE A 121 -9.98 -5.82 -15.56
CA PHE A 121 -8.98 -6.42 -14.66
C PHE A 121 -8.31 -5.34 -13.80
N MET A 122 -8.14 -5.63 -12.51
CA MET A 122 -7.67 -4.63 -11.53
C MET A 122 -6.29 -4.93 -10.95
N LEU A 123 -5.73 -6.13 -11.14
CA LEU A 123 -4.40 -6.47 -10.61
C LEU A 123 -3.34 -5.47 -11.07
N GLU A 124 -3.27 -5.22 -12.38
CA GLU A 124 -2.28 -4.33 -13.00
C GLU A 124 -2.36 -2.88 -12.49
N PRO A 125 -3.52 -2.17 -12.57
CA PRO A 125 -3.61 -0.81 -12.07
C PRO A 125 -3.39 -0.74 -10.55
N MET A 126 -3.76 -1.79 -9.80
CA MET A 126 -3.51 -1.84 -8.37
C MET A 126 -2.02 -1.97 -8.04
N VAL A 127 -1.28 -2.86 -8.71
CA VAL A 127 0.18 -2.98 -8.52
C VAL A 127 0.88 -1.67 -8.87
N ILE A 128 0.49 -1.04 -9.98
CA ILE A 128 1.03 0.27 -10.38
C ILE A 128 0.69 1.35 -9.35
N SER A 129 -0.50 1.32 -8.73
CA SER A 129 -0.87 2.28 -7.67
C SER A 129 0.04 2.17 -6.44
N VAL A 130 0.36 0.95 -6.02
CA VAL A 130 1.23 0.69 -4.85
C VAL A 130 2.67 1.08 -5.17
N LEU A 131 3.15 0.72 -6.36
CA LEU A 131 4.44 1.16 -6.88
C LEU A 131 4.51 2.70 -6.90
N TYR A 132 3.48 3.37 -7.39
CA TYR A 132 3.42 4.83 -7.45
C TYR A 132 3.52 5.46 -6.05
N VAL A 133 2.75 4.96 -5.08
CA VAL A 133 2.81 5.44 -3.68
C VAL A 133 4.24 5.28 -3.13
N TRP A 134 4.87 4.12 -3.35
CA TRP A 134 6.26 3.90 -2.95
C TRP A 134 7.21 4.89 -3.61
N CYS A 135 7.08 5.12 -4.92
CA CYS A 135 7.90 6.08 -5.66
C CYS A 135 7.76 7.51 -5.13
N GLN A 136 6.55 7.92 -4.76
CA GLN A 136 6.30 9.25 -4.19
C GLN A 136 6.84 9.39 -2.77
N LEU A 137 6.90 8.32 -1.99
CA LEU A 137 7.52 8.34 -0.66
C LEU A 137 9.05 8.28 -0.73
N ASN A 138 9.60 7.74 -1.81
CA ASN A 138 11.04 7.52 -1.99
C ASN A 138 11.60 8.28 -3.21
N LYS A 139 11.15 9.52 -3.45
CA LYS A 139 11.40 10.27 -4.70
C LYS A 139 12.88 10.36 -5.11
N GLU A 140 13.76 10.49 -4.13
CA GLU A 140 15.20 10.65 -4.32
C GLU A 140 15.97 9.33 -4.45
N THR A 141 15.33 8.19 -4.15
CA THR A 141 15.97 6.88 -4.27
C THR A 141 16.22 6.57 -5.74
N ILE A 142 17.46 6.19 -6.06
CA ILE A 142 17.84 5.78 -7.41
C ILE A 142 17.47 4.31 -7.59
N VAL A 143 16.56 4.03 -8.53
CA VAL A 143 16.19 2.67 -8.90
C VAL A 143 16.95 2.25 -10.16
N SER A 144 17.36 0.99 -10.19
CA SER A 144 17.89 0.37 -11.42
C SER A 144 16.74 -0.25 -12.20
N PHE A 145 16.70 0.01 -13.49
CA PHE A 145 15.71 -0.50 -14.43
C PHE A 145 16.40 -1.34 -15.52
N TRP A 146 15.62 -1.85 -16.47
CA TRP A 146 16.12 -2.71 -17.54
C TRP A 146 17.33 -2.11 -18.27
N PHE A 147 18.21 -2.98 -18.75
CA PHE A 147 19.44 -2.62 -19.47
C PHE A 147 20.43 -1.78 -18.65
N GLY A 148 20.37 -1.86 -17.31
CA GLY A 148 21.30 -1.15 -16.43
C GLY A 148 21.02 0.36 -16.34
N THR A 149 19.89 0.82 -16.87
CA THR A 149 19.47 2.22 -16.75
C THR A 149 19.16 2.54 -15.28
N ARG A 150 19.51 3.75 -14.84
CA ARG A 150 19.30 4.20 -13.46
C ARG A 150 18.66 5.59 -13.46
N PHE A 151 17.62 5.76 -12.66
CA PHE A 151 16.92 7.03 -12.54
C PHE A 151 16.22 7.13 -11.18
N LYS A 152 15.76 8.34 -10.84
CA LYS A 152 15.02 8.57 -9.59
C LYS A 152 13.70 7.81 -9.58
N ALA A 153 13.32 7.22 -8.44
CA ALA A 153 12.10 6.43 -8.28
C ALA A 153 10.85 7.17 -8.78
N LEU A 154 10.79 8.50 -8.64
CA LEU A 154 9.72 9.34 -9.15
C LEU A 154 9.36 9.08 -10.62
N TYR A 155 10.33 8.73 -11.46
CA TYR A 155 10.13 8.52 -12.89
C TYR A 155 9.65 7.11 -13.24
N LEU A 156 9.78 6.15 -12.32
CA LEU A 156 9.52 4.74 -12.60
C LEU A 156 8.10 4.46 -13.13
N PRO A 157 7.00 4.99 -12.53
CA PRO A 157 5.65 4.73 -13.04
C PRO A 157 5.46 5.22 -14.48
N TRP A 158 6.09 6.35 -14.82
CA TRP A 158 6.01 6.97 -16.15
C TRP A 158 6.84 6.21 -17.18
N VAL A 159 8.03 5.75 -16.79
CA VAL A 159 8.87 4.88 -17.63
C VAL A 159 8.14 3.58 -17.93
N LEU A 160 7.49 2.97 -16.93
CA LEU A 160 6.67 1.76 -17.13
C LEU A 160 5.51 2.00 -18.10
N CYS A 161 4.78 3.09 -17.92
CA CYS A 161 3.72 3.50 -18.85
C CYS A 161 4.25 3.65 -20.29
N GLY A 162 5.39 4.31 -20.48
CA GLY A 162 5.99 4.49 -21.80
C GLY A 162 6.46 3.19 -22.43
N VAL A 163 7.12 2.33 -21.67
CA VAL A 163 7.59 1.02 -22.13
C VAL A 163 6.41 0.12 -22.52
N ASN A 164 5.37 0.05 -21.69
CA ASN A 164 4.19 -0.76 -22.01
C ASN A 164 3.38 -0.17 -23.17
N ALA A 165 3.31 1.15 -23.32
CA ALA A 165 2.72 1.78 -24.51
C ALA A 165 3.42 1.35 -25.80
N VAL A 166 4.76 1.24 -25.79
CA VAL A 166 5.54 0.78 -26.95
C VAL A 166 5.41 -0.73 -27.17
N LEU A 167 5.53 -1.54 -26.11
CA LEU A 167 5.56 -3.00 -26.23
C LEU A 167 4.18 -3.64 -26.42
N ARG A 168 3.14 -3.07 -25.80
CA ARG A 168 1.77 -3.61 -25.77
C ARG A 168 0.77 -2.75 -26.54
N GLY A 169 1.19 -1.59 -27.04
CA GLY A 169 0.34 -0.66 -27.79
C GLY A 169 -0.59 0.19 -26.92
N SER A 170 -0.52 0.10 -25.59
CA SER A 170 -1.31 0.94 -24.68
C SER A 170 -0.61 1.09 -23.32
N GLY A 171 -0.61 2.32 -22.80
CA GLY A 171 -0.20 2.67 -21.44
C GLY A 171 -1.38 3.05 -20.53
N PHE A 172 -2.60 2.80 -20.98
CA PHE A 172 -3.82 3.30 -20.32
C PHE A 172 -4.01 2.73 -18.92
N VAL A 173 -3.70 1.45 -18.73
CA VAL A 173 -3.87 0.77 -17.44
C VAL A 173 -2.86 1.28 -16.40
N GLU A 174 -1.66 1.61 -16.86
CA GLU A 174 -0.61 2.23 -16.06
C GLU A 174 -0.99 3.65 -15.65
N LEU A 175 -1.54 4.44 -16.58
CA LEU A 175 -2.09 5.77 -16.25
C LEU A 175 -3.20 5.68 -15.21
N LEU A 176 -4.07 4.67 -15.30
CA LEU A 176 -5.08 4.42 -14.27
C LEU A 176 -4.45 4.11 -12.92
N GLY A 177 -3.46 3.21 -12.87
CA GLY A 177 -2.74 2.91 -11.65
C GLY A 177 -2.04 4.12 -11.04
N ILE A 178 -1.43 4.97 -11.88
CA ILE A 178 -0.82 6.23 -11.46
C ILE A 178 -1.88 7.17 -10.85
N LEU A 179 -3.04 7.32 -11.49
CA LEU A 179 -4.13 8.16 -10.98
C LEU A 179 -4.67 7.65 -9.64
N ILE A 180 -4.87 6.33 -9.50
CA ILE A 180 -5.32 5.70 -8.26
C ILE A 180 -4.31 5.98 -7.14
N GLY A 181 -3.03 5.67 -7.39
CA GLY A 181 -1.97 5.88 -6.40
C GLY A 181 -1.78 7.35 -6.05
N HIS A 182 -1.93 8.25 -7.02
CA HIS A 182 -1.88 9.70 -6.80
C HIS A 182 -3.04 10.19 -5.94
N THR A 183 -4.24 9.66 -6.16
CA THR A 183 -5.41 9.99 -5.35
C THR A 183 -5.14 9.66 -3.89
N TYR A 184 -4.69 8.45 -3.57
CA TYR A 184 -4.33 8.11 -2.19
C TYR A 184 -3.19 8.95 -1.66
N TYR A 185 -2.10 9.12 -2.42
CA TYR A 185 -0.95 9.90 -1.98
C TYR A 185 -1.34 11.35 -1.67
N PHE A 186 -2.20 11.94 -2.50
CA PHE A 186 -2.73 13.28 -2.28
C PHE A 186 -3.55 13.35 -0.99
N LEU A 187 -4.50 12.44 -0.80
CA LEU A 187 -5.39 12.44 0.36
C LEU A 187 -4.65 12.15 1.68
N ALA A 188 -3.69 11.23 1.67
CA ALA A 188 -2.99 10.75 2.87
C ALA A 188 -1.77 11.61 3.26
N PHE A 189 -1.03 12.15 2.29
CA PHE A 189 0.24 12.83 2.55
C PHE A 189 0.21 14.30 2.14
N LYS A 190 -0.28 14.63 0.94
CA LYS A 190 -0.19 16.01 0.44
C LYS A 190 -1.22 16.94 1.08
N TYR A 191 -2.45 16.47 1.23
CA TYR A 191 -3.53 17.27 1.79
C TYR A 191 -3.26 17.70 3.25
N PRO A 192 -2.79 16.82 4.16
CA PRO A 192 -2.43 17.23 5.50
C PRO A 192 -1.23 18.18 5.54
N GLU A 193 -0.27 18.06 4.62
CA GLU A 193 0.88 18.96 4.51
C GLU A 193 0.42 20.40 4.19
N ASP A 194 -0.57 20.55 3.31
CA ASP A 194 -1.05 21.86 2.86
C ASP A 194 -2.10 22.49 3.81
N HIS A 195 -2.72 21.70 4.71
CA HIS A 195 -3.81 22.13 5.60
C HIS A 195 -3.50 21.94 7.10
N ASP A 196 -2.29 22.31 7.53
CA ASP A 196 -1.87 22.34 8.94
C ASP A 196 -2.09 21.01 9.70
N GLY A 197 -1.92 19.88 9.01
CA GLY A 197 -2.03 18.54 9.59
C GLY A 197 -3.45 17.97 9.66
N ALA A 198 -4.47 18.63 9.08
CA ALA A 198 -5.81 18.08 9.00
C ALA A 198 -5.84 16.80 8.14
N GLN A 199 -6.12 15.66 8.77
CA GLN A 199 -6.22 14.37 8.09
C GLN A 199 -7.62 14.20 7.47
N LEU A 200 -7.70 14.05 6.15
CA LEU A 200 -8.96 13.78 5.47
C LEU A 200 -9.37 12.30 5.58
N ILE A 201 -8.39 11.40 5.57
CA ILE A 201 -8.58 9.97 5.71
C ILE A 201 -7.71 9.46 6.85
N SER A 202 -8.33 8.71 7.76
CA SER A 202 -7.66 8.07 8.89
C SER A 202 -8.05 6.61 8.93
N THR A 203 -7.11 5.76 9.36
CA THR A 203 -7.36 4.33 9.52
C THR A 203 -8.51 4.11 10.50
N PRO A 204 -9.60 3.46 10.10
CA PRO A 204 -10.74 3.24 10.98
C PRO A 204 -10.36 2.30 12.13
N SER A 205 -10.92 2.54 13.32
CA SER A 205 -10.58 1.81 14.54
C SER A 205 -10.76 0.29 14.42
N PHE A 206 -11.77 -0.18 13.69
CA PHE A 206 -11.99 -1.62 13.51
C PHE A 206 -10.81 -2.33 12.80
N LEU A 207 -10.11 -1.65 11.89
CA LEU A 207 -8.91 -2.23 11.23
C LEU A 207 -7.75 -2.30 12.21
N VAL A 208 -7.62 -1.30 13.09
CA VAL A 208 -6.62 -1.29 14.16
C VAL A 208 -6.91 -2.38 15.18
N ASP A 209 -8.17 -2.62 15.50
CA ASP A 209 -8.58 -3.68 16.44
C ASP A 209 -8.32 -5.07 15.85
N MET A 210 -8.55 -5.25 14.53
CA MET A 210 -8.30 -6.51 13.84
C MET A 210 -6.80 -6.79 13.61
N LEU A 211 -6.02 -5.74 13.36
CA LEU A 211 -4.58 -5.78 13.10
C LEU A 211 -3.89 -4.79 14.03
N PRO A 212 -3.75 -5.14 15.32
CA PRO A 212 -3.16 -4.24 16.31
C PRO A 212 -1.75 -3.86 15.90
N HIS A 213 -1.40 -2.61 16.21
CA HIS A 213 -0.07 -2.09 15.96
C HIS A 213 0.94 -2.98 16.67
N GLN A 214 1.82 -3.61 15.90
CA GLN A 214 2.90 -4.41 16.42
C GLN A 214 3.99 -3.45 16.86
N VAL A 215 3.87 -2.94 18.09
CA VAL A 215 4.99 -2.28 18.76
C VAL A 215 6.09 -3.33 18.85
N GLY A 216 7.18 -3.12 18.12
CA GLY A 216 8.25 -4.09 17.93
C GLY A 216 8.67 -4.74 19.25
N GLY A 217 8.31 -6.02 19.41
CA GLY A 217 8.71 -6.84 20.53
C GLY A 217 10.17 -7.26 20.38
N VAL A 218 11.08 -6.49 20.97
CA VAL A 218 12.37 -6.97 21.45
C VAL A 218 12.51 -6.47 22.88
N HIS A 219 12.86 -7.37 23.80
CA HIS A 219 13.15 -7.12 25.21
C HIS A 219 13.54 -5.66 25.54
N GLY A 220 12.61 -4.94 26.18
CA GLY A 220 12.83 -3.58 26.64
C GLY A 220 11.85 -3.26 27.76
N MET A 221 12.32 -3.42 28.99
CA MET A 221 11.70 -2.84 30.18
C MET A 221 11.40 -1.36 29.94
N ALA A 222 10.29 -0.89 30.51
CA ALA A 222 9.84 0.51 30.61
C ALA A 222 8.91 1.01 29.49
N GLY A 223 7.66 1.26 29.89
CA GLY A 223 6.81 2.20 29.20
C GLY A 223 7.47 3.59 29.20
N ALA A 224 7.53 4.19 28.02
CA ALA A 224 7.79 5.61 27.86
C ALA A 224 6.87 6.10 26.75
N GLN A 225 5.74 6.69 27.15
CA GLN A 225 5.00 7.61 26.31
C GLN A 225 5.94 8.76 25.90
N PRO A 226 5.85 9.28 24.67
CA PRO A 226 6.54 10.51 24.31
C PRO A 226 5.86 11.68 25.01
N GLU A 227 6.28 11.99 26.25
CA GLU A 227 5.92 13.25 26.88
C GLU A 227 6.55 14.40 26.11
N ALA A 228 5.67 15.29 25.66
CA ALA A 228 5.97 16.54 25.01
C ALA A 228 7.11 17.29 25.70
N ARG A 229 7.94 17.92 24.86
CA ARG A 229 8.95 18.94 25.17
C ARG A 229 8.53 19.81 26.37
N ARG A 230 8.96 19.44 27.57
CA ARG A 230 8.84 20.30 28.76
C ARG A 230 9.85 21.44 28.63
N ALA A 231 9.36 22.67 28.69
CA ALA A 231 10.17 23.87 28.81
C ALA A 231 11.12 23.77 30.03
N PRO A 232 12.31 24.39 29.98
CA PRO A 232 13.27 24.30 31.08
C PRO A 232 12.68 24.92 32.36
N ALA A 233 12.59 24.08 33.40
CA ALA A 233 12.12 24.47 34.71
C ALA A 233 13.07 25.51 35.33
N GLN A 234 12.52 26.68 35.68
CA GLN A 234 13.18 27.66 36.54
C GLN A 234 13.51 27.04 37.91
N PRO A 235 14.69 27.33 38.50
CA PRO A 235 15.03 26.81 39.81
C PRO A 235 14.12 27.43 40.87
N ARG A 236 13.41 26.55 41.57
CA ARG A 236 12.55 26.82 42.72
C ARG A 236 13.36 27.52 43.83
N ARG A 237 13.14 28.82 44.02
CA ARG A 237 13.67 29.59 45.16
C ARG A 237 13.00 29.10 46.44
N HIS A 238 13.81 28.74 47.44
CA HIS A 238 13.35 28.42 48.79
C HIS A 238 12.69 29.65 49.44
N ALA A 239 11.45 29.49 49.89
CA ALA A 239 10.74 30.49 50.68
C ALA A 239 11.20 30.40 52.14
N TRP A 240 12.10 31.30 52.53
CA TRP A 240 12.45 31.51 53.93
C TRP A 240 11.41 32.40 54.59
N GLY A 241 10.98 32.00 55.79
CA GLY A 241 9.77 32.48 56.47
C GLY A 241 9.74 33.98 56.79
N GLU A 242 8.53 34.52 56.85
CA GLU A 242 8.23 35.86 57.35
C GLU A 242 8.35 35.88 58.88
N GLY A 243 9.31 36.65 59.38
CA GLY A 243 9.38 37.03 60.80
C GLY A 243 8.36 38.12 61.10
N ARG A 244 7.58 37.94 62.18
CA ARG A 244 6.74 38.99 62.77
C ARG A 244 7.56 39.84 63.74
N PRO A 245 7.55 41.18 63.67
CA PRO A 245 8.07 42.01 64.74
C PRO A 245 7.09 42.04 65.93
N LEU A 246 7.64 41.89 67.13
CA LEU A 246 6.95 42.15 68.40
C LEU A 246 7.10 43.64 68.75
N GLY A 247 5.97 44.32 68.92
CA GLY A 247 5.89 45.62 69.59
C GLY A 247 5.67 46.83 68.67
N GLN A 248 4.42 47.28 68.58
CA GLN A 248 3.90 48.54 69.14
C GLN A 248 2.39 48.60 68.93
#